data_AF-A0A916QLV5-F1
#
_entry.id   AF-A0A916QLV5-F1
#
_cell.length_a   1.000
_cell.length_b   1.000
_cell.length_c   1.000
_cell.angle_alpha   90.00
_cell.angle_beta   90.00
_cell.angle_gamma   90.00
#
_symmetry.space_group_name_H-M   'P 1'
#
loop_
_entity.id
_entity.type
_entity.pdbx_description
1 polymer ?
#
loop_
_entity_poly.entity_id
_entity_poly.type
_entity_poly.pdbx_seq_one_letter_code
_entity_poly.pdbx_strand_id
1 'polypeptide(L)'
;MTAINKLKVLHVAVGVIRNDSDEILIARRNSQQHQGGKWEFPGGKVEQGENVSTALARELKEELGIEVKHDQPLCQIRHCYPDRHVFLEVREVTRFSGKPIGLEGQPLQWLAASEMDPGIFPAANQAIVRAARLPRNIAIINNSHDAEQDWPSVIAGFSALPPQCWLRLRAITGSTPSQYLQKTKDFLISSTRNRPLLIDLDVSLQSIAELEALREKVLGLGLPGWGYYANKQVLAAMSEQRPPLLENITIGASCHNQQEYQLAVDKGMDFVIASPVASSTSHPENPGMGWRAFAAIAKTGMMPCFAMGGLSQQDYHLARQSAAYGIAGISLYR
;
A
#
# COMPACT_ATOMS: atom_id res chain seq x y z
N MET A 1 -41.18 14.94 -7.23
CA MET A 1 -39.80 15.10 -7.75
C MET A 1 -38.98 15.79 -6.67
N THR A 2 -38.43 15.01 -5.75
CA THR A 2 -37.67 15.52 -4.60
C THR A 2 -36.29 15.95 -5.07
N ALA A 3 -35.89 17.17 -4.75
CA ALA A 3 -34.58 17.71 -5.08
C ALA A 3 -33.49 16.78 -4.52
N ILE A 4 -32.67 16.21 -5.41
CA ILE A 4 -31.44 15.53 -5.04
C ILE A 4 -30.54 16.62 -4.47
N ASN A 5 -30.47 16.72 -3.15
CA ASN A 5 -29.59 17.66 -2.48
C ASN A 5 -28.16 17.25 -2.81
N LYS A 6 -27.50 18.01 -3.69
CA LYS A 6 -26.12 17.76 -4.12
C LYS A 6 -25.21 18.09 -2.95
N LEU A 7 -24.97 17.13 -2.06
CA LEU A 7 -24.01 17.29 -0.96
C LEU A 7 -22.66 17.73 -1.55
N LYS A 8 -22.14 18.87 -1.09
CA LYS A 8 -20.87 19.43 -1.55
C LYS A 8 -19.74 18.49 -1.11
N VAL A 9 -18.90 18.07 -2.06
CA VAL A 9 -17.71 17.25 -1.77
C VAL A 9 -16.66 18.17 -1.13
N LEU A 10 -16.20 17.79 0.06
CA LEU A 10 -15.10 18.45 0.75
C LEU A 10 -13.77 17.88 0.23
N HIS A 11 -12.97 18.73 -0.43
CA HIS A 11 -11.63 18.37 -0.91
C HIS A 11 -10.58 18.72 0.15
N VAL A 12 -9.80 17.73 0.57
CA VAL A 12 -8.83 17.82 1.67
C VAL A 12 -7.47 17.33 1.19
N ALA A 13 -6.42 18.11 1.46
CA ALA A 13 -5.04 17.68 1.32
C ALA A 13 -4.59 17.02 2.63
N VAL A 14 -4.05 15.80 2.57
CA VAL A 14 -3.66 15.04 3.76
C VAL A 14 -2.16 14.70 3.69
N GLY A 15 -1.44 14.96 4.78
CA GLY A 15 0.00 14.73 4.90
C GLY A 15 0.35 13.45 5.65
N VAL A 16 0.96 12.49 4.95
CA VAL A 16 1.70 11.39 5.57
C VAL A 16 3.15 11.82 5.72
N ILE A 17 3.49 12.38 6.88
CA ILE A 17 4.83 12.91 7.16
C ILE A 17 5.68 11.78 7.72
N ARG A 18 6.69 11.35 6.95
CA ARG A 18 7.59 10.24 7.31
C ARG A 18 8.98 10.77 7.65
N ASN A 19 9.56 10.31 8.76
CA ASN A 19 10.94 10.62 9.13
C ASN A 19 11.93 9.52 8.66
N ASP A 20 13.22 9.72 8.91
CA ASP A 20 14.27 8.77 8.51
C ASP A 20 14.23 7.43 9.26
N SER A 21 13.50 7.36 10.37
CA SER A 21 13.30 6.16 11.19
C SER A 21 12.08 5.33 10.77
N ASP A 22 11.44 5.67 9.64
CA ASP A 22 10.20 5.04 9.15
C ASP A 22 8.99 5.25 10.09
N GLU A 23 9.00 6.33 10.86
CA GLU A 23 7.88 6.74 11.70
C GLU A 23 7.02 7.79 10.98
N ILE A 24 5.72 7.74 11.24
CA ILE A 24 4.72 8.65 10.70
C ILE A 24 4.22 9.57 11.80
N LEU A 25 4.18 10.88 11.51
CA LEU A 25 3.61 11.87 12.42
C LEU A 25 2.07 11.81 12.33
N ILE A 26 1.44 11.62 13.49
CA ILE A 26 -0.01 11.66 13.64
C ILE A 26 -0.40 12.70 14.71
N ALA A 27 -1.59 13.28 14.54
CA ALA A 27 -2.18 14.23 15.47
C ALA A 27 -3.44 13.63 16.11
N ARG A 28 -3.78 14.06 17.32
CA ARG A 28 -5.03 13.65 17.98
C ARG A 28 -6.09 14.72 17.82
N ARG A 29 -7.25 14.34 17.26
CA ARG A 29 -8.40 15.24 17.08
C ARG A 29 -8.84 15.83 18.41
N ASN A 30 -9.15 17.12 18.40
CA ASN A 30 -9.80 17.75 19.55
C ASN A 30 -11.14 17.03 19.82
N SER A 31 -11.49 16.87 21.10
CA SER A 31 -12.68 16.10 21.51
C SER A 31 -14.00 16.66 20.95
N GLN A 32 -14.02 17.95 20.58
CA GLN A 32 -15.19 18.64 20.03
C GLN A 32 -15.39 18.47 18.51
N GLN A 33 -14.42 17.90 17.78
CA GLN A 33 -14.53 17.68 16.33
C GLN A 33 -15.31 16.38 16.01
N HIS A 34 -15.81 16.23 14.78
CA HIS A 34 -16.45 14.99 14.34
C HIS A 34 -15.48 13.80 14.51
N GLN A 35 -15.89 12.74 15.22
CA GLN A 35 -15.05 11.63 15.68
C GLN A 35 -13.85 12.04 16.58
N GLY A 36 -14.05 13.00 17.47
CA GLY A 36 -13.03 13.51 18.41
C GLY A 36 -12.34 12.42 19.25
N GLY A 37 -11.07 12.65 19.58
CA GLY A 37 -10.24 11.72 20.36
C GLY A 37 -9.55 10.60 19.55
N LYS A 38 -9.92 10.39 18.29
CA LYS A 38 -9.21 9.52 17.33
C LYS A 38 -7.92 10.17 16.81
N TRP A 39 -7.02 9.34 16.31
CA TRP A 39 -5.83 9.79 15.58
C TRP A 39 -6.17 10.20 14.15
N GLU A 40 -5.42 11.15 13.63
CA GLU A 40 -5.52 11.63 12.25
C GLU A 40 -4.17 12.01 11.65
N PHE A 41 -4.19 12.21 10.35
CA PHE A 41 -3.08 12.75 9.60
C PHE A 41 -3.27 14.27 9.48
N PRO A 42 -2.22 15.08 9.74
CA PRO A 42 -2.27 16.53 9.56
C PRO A 42 -2.64 16.94 8.12
N GLY A 43 -3.26 18.11 7.99
CA GLY A 43 -3.71 18.66 6.72
C GLY A 43 -5.13 19.19 6.77
N GLY A 44 -5.55 19.84 5.68
CA GLY A 44 -6.77 20.62 5.69
C GLY A 44 -7.36 20.85 4.32
N LYS A 45 -8.30 21.80 4.26
CA LYS A 45 -9.15 22.00 3.09
C LYS A 45 -8.33 22.60 1.95
N VAL A 46 -8.53 22.07 0.74
CA VAL A 46 -7.98 22.68 -0.48
C VAL A 46 -8.86 23.86 -0.87
N GLU A 47 -8.28 25.05 -0.95
CA GLU A 47 -9.01 26.26 -1.32
C GLU A 47 -9.19 26.40 -2.83
N GLN A 48 -10.12 27.27 -3.24
CA GLN A 48 -10.44 27.44 -4.66
C GLN A 48 -9.24 27.97 -5.45
N GLY A 49 -8.84 27.25 -6.49
CA GLY A 49 -7.67 27.59 -7.32
C GLY A 49 -6.32 27.17 -6.73
N GLU A 50 -6.32 26.60 -5.52
CA GLU A 50 -5.13 26.06 -4.86
C GLU A 50 -4.85 24.63 -5.37
N ASN A 51 -3.58 24.32 -5.68
CA ASN A 51 -3.18 22.94 -5.94
C ASN A 51 -2.92 22.22 -4.61
N VAL A 52 -3.01 20.89 -4.61
CA VAL A 52 -2.95 20.10 -3.37
C VAL A 52 -1.60 20.18 -2.66
N SER A 53 -0.47 20.27 -3.37
CA SER A 53 0.84 20.45 -2.74
C SER A 53 0.94 21.82 -2.04
N THR A 54 0.40 22.88 -2.63
CA THR A 54 0.33 24.22 -2.03
C THR A 54 -0.58 24.24 -0.82
N ALA A 55 -1.77 23.65 -0.91
CA ALA A 55 -2.69 23.50 0.21
C ALA A 55 -2.01 22.77 1.36
N LEU A 56 -1.40 21.61 1.09
CA LEU A 56 -0.72 20.83 2.11
C LEU A 56 0.42 21.61 2.76
N ALA A 57 1.26 22.30 1.99
CA ALA A 57 2.37 23.07 2.54
C ALA A 57 1.90 24.22 3.45
N ARG A 58 0.77 24.87 3.11
CA ARG A 58 0.13 25.90 3.94
C ARG A 58 -0.41 25.29 5.24
N GLU A 59 -1.22 24.25 5.14
CA GLU A 59 -1.85 23.59 6.29
C GLU A 59 -0.79 23.05 7.26
N LEU A 60 0.26 22.37 6.77
CA LEU A 60 1.32 21.85 7.64
C LEU A 60 2.16 22.97 8.28
N LYS A 61 2.25 24.15 7.65
CA LYS A 61 2.90 25.31 8.26
C LYS A 61 2.04 25.90 9.37
N GLU A 62 0.73 26.01 9.15
CA GLU A 62 -0.25 26.55 10.10
C GLU A 62 -0.45 25.62 11.31
N GLU A 63 -0.62 24.31 11.07
CA GLU A 63 -0.90 23.32 12.11
C GLU A 63 0.36 22.88 12.87
N LEU A 64 1.50 22.76 12.19
CA LEU A 64 2.70 22.09 12.72
C LEU A 64 3.95 22.97 12.78
N GLY A 65 3.95 24.13 12.10
CA GLY A 65 5.12 25.00 12.00
C GLY A 65 6.24 24.44 11.10
N ILE A 66 5.94 23.49 10.21
CA ILE A 66 6.94 22.91 9.30
C ILE A 66 6.81 23.45 7.89
N GLU A 67 7.94 23.53 7.16
CA GLU A 67 7.93 23.85 5.74
C GLU A 67 8.23 22.62 4.89
N VAL A 68 7.29 22.20 4.06
CA VAL A 68 7.45 21.08 3.13
C VAL A 68 8.52 21.43 2.08
N LYS A 69 9.52 20.55 1.92
CA LYS A 69 10.57 20.66 0.90
C LYS A 69 10.40 19.65 -0.22
N HIS A 70 9.85 18.48 0.10
CA HIS A 70 9.53 17.46 -0.89
C HIS A 70 8.34 16.61 -0.44
N ASP A 71 7.34 16.56 -1.32
CA ASP A 71 6.18 15.69 -1.22
C ASP A 71 5.95 14.93 -2.52
N GLN A 72 5.19 13.84 -2.44
CA GLN A 72 4.76 13.04 -3.59
C GLN A 72 3.35 12.46 -3.36
N PRO A 73 2.56 12.20 -4.41
CA PRO A 73 1.27 11.53 -4.26
C PRO A 73 1.42 10.15 -3.61
N LEU A 74 0.54 9.82 -2.67
CA LEU A 74 0.46 8.51 -2.03
C LEU A 74 -0.77 7.74 -2.49
N CYS A 75 -1.97 8.30 -2.26
CA CYS A 75 -3.23 7.72 -2.69
C CYS A 75 -4.35 8.78 -2.74
N GLN A 76 -5.48 8.42 -3.33
CA GLN A 76 -6.69 9.23 -3.31
C GLN A 76 -7.85 8.43 -2.72
N ILE A 77 -8.64 9.06 -1.85
CA ILE A 77 -9.75 8.40 -1.16
C ILE A 77 -11.02 9.21 -1.36
N ARG A 78 -12.08 8.56 -1.81
CA ARG A 78 -13.44 9.10 -1.82
C ARG A 78 -14.25 8.35 -0.78
N HIS A 79 -14.83 9.08 0.16
CA HIS A 79 -15.64 8.49 1.22
C HIS A 79 -16.94 9.28 1.39
N CYS A 80 -18.06 8.56 1.41
CA CYS A 80 -19.39 9.14 1.57
C CYS A 80 -19.89 8.84 2.99
N TYR A 81 -19.90 9.85 3.85
CA TYR A 81 -20.62 9.81 5.12
C TYR A 81 -22.10 10.16 4.89
N PRO A 82 -23.01 9.78 5.80
CA PRO A 82 -24.43 10.16 5.70
C PRO A 82 -24.67 11.68 5.61
N ASP A 83 -23.80 12.49 6.22
CA ASP A 83 -23.92 13.95 6.30
C ASP A 83 -22.99 14.72 5.34
N ARG A 84 -21.94 14.08 4.79
CA ARG A 84 -20.94 14.75 3.94
C ARG A 84 -20.17 13.78 3.05
N HIS A 85 -19.70 14.25 1.91
CA HIS A 85 -18.77 13.51 1.06
C HIS A 85 -17.38 14.13 1.15
N VAL A 86 -16.35 13.31 1.32
CA VAL A 86 -14.95 13.75 1.39
C VAL A 86 -14.15 13.16 0.24
N PHE A 87 -13.28 13.98 -0.33
CA PHE A 87 -12.24 13.59 -1.26
C PHE A 87 -10.89 13.96 -0.65
N LEU A 88 -10.12 12.94 -0.29
CA LEU A 88 -8.79 13.09 0.31
C LEU A 88 -7.75 12.86 -0.77
N GLU A 89 -6.94 13.87 -1.05
CA GLU A 89 -5.71 13.69 -1.82
C GLU A 89 -4.53 13.60 -0.84
N VAL A 90 -3.98 12.40 -0.73
CA VAL A 90 -2.99 12.06 0.28
C VAL A 90 -1.61 12.17 -0.34
N ARG A 91 -0.73 12.88 0.33
CA ARG A 91 0.65 13.09 -0.11
C ARG A 91 1.60 12.68 0.99
N GLU A 92 2.67 12.04 0.60
CA GLU A 92 3.73 11.67 1.50
C GLU A 92 4.80 12.76 1.51
N VAL A 93 5.10 13.29 2.70
CA VAL A 93 6.14 14.28 2.92
C VAL A 93 7.35 13.56 3.52
N THR A 94 8.45 13.55 2.77
CA THR A 94 9.70 12.90 3.19
C THR A 94 10.83 13.88 3.48
N ARG A 95 10.68 15.15 3.09
CA ARG A 95 11.60 16.23 3.47
C ARG A 95 10.84 17.49 3.84
N PHE A 96 11.17 18.04 5.00
CA PHE A 96 10.63 19.29 5.52
C PHE A 96 11.69 19.96 6.41
N SER A 97 11.49 21.24 6.73
CA SER A 97 12.28 21.96 7.74
C SER A 97 11.40 22.40 8.91
N GLY A 98 12.03 22.61 10.07
CA GLY A 98 11.34 22.89 11.33
C GLY A 98 11.13 21.62 12.17
N LYS A 99 10.70 21.80 13.42
CA LYS A 99 10.31 20.69 14.32
C LYS A 99 8.80 20.73 14.46
N PRO A 100 8.08 19.65 14.12
CA PRO A 100 6.63 19.64 14.22
C PRO A 100 6.19 19.81 15.67
N ILE A 101 5.32 20.79 15.90
CA ILE A 101 4.68 21.09 17.18
C ILE A 101 3.20 21.37 16.92
N GLY A 102 2.29 20.93 17.79
CA GLY A 102 0.87 21.21 17.60
C GLY A 102 0.56 22.68 17.87
N LEU A 103 0.56 23.52 16.84
CA LEU A 103 0.34 24.96 16.96
C LEU A 103 -1.11 25.30 17.36
N GLU A 104 -2.03 24.35 17.19
CA GLU A 104 -3.44 24.46 17.62
C GLU A 104 -3.69 23.75 18.97
N GLY A 105 -2.63 23.33 19.67
CA GLY A 105 -2.72 22.62 20.94
C GLY A 105 -3.05 21.13 20.80
N GLN A 106 -3.01 20.59 19.58
CA GLN A 106 -3.23 19.17 19.30
C GLN A 106 -2.01 18.32 19.72
N PRO A 107 -2.20 17.22 20.47
CA PRO A 107 -1.13 16.29 20.76
C PRO A 107 -0.60 15.64 19.48
N LEU A 108 0.73 15.57 19.36
CA LEU A 108 1.43 14.92 18.25
C LEU A 108 2.15 13.67 18.74
N GLN A 109 2.23 12.66 17.89
CA GLN A 109 2.98 11.44 18.14
C GLN A 109 3.66 10.96 16.85
N TRP A 110 4.92 10.54 16.96
CA TRP A 110 5.56 9.72 15.94
C TRP A 110 5.25 8.25 16.23
N LEU A 111 4.77 7.52 15.22
CA LEU A 111 4.44 6.10 15.33
C LEU A 111 5.14 5.34 14.21
N ALA A 112 5.80 4.22 14.52
CA ALA A 112 6.41 3.38 13.49
C ALA A 112 5.35 2.93 12.48
N ALA A 113 5.63 3.02 11.18
CA ALA A 113 4.66 2.67 10.15
C ALA A 113 4.10 1.25 10.36
N SER A 114 4.96 0.29 10.72
CA SER A 114 4.58 -1.10 11.00
C SER A 114 3.59 -1.29 12.15
N GLU A 115 3.55 -0.35 13.10
CA GLU A 115 2.73 -0.41 14.32
C GLU A 115 1.39 0.32 14.16
N MET A 116 1.17 0.99 13.04
CA MET A 116 -0.08 1.72 12.81
C MET A 116 -1.27 0.75 12.66
N ASP A 117 -2.18 0.80 13.61
CA ASP A 117 -3.47 0.11 13.56
C ASP A 117 -4.49 0.97 12.78
N PRO A 118 -5.04 0.51 11.64
CA PRO A 118 -6.12 1.23 10.95
C PRO A 118 -7.36 1.48 11.84
N GLY A 119 -7.65 0.58 12.79
CA GLY A 119 -8.87 0.62 13.61
C GLY A 119 -9.02 1.87 14.50
N ILE A 120 -7.90 2.51 14.86
CA ILE A 120 -7.90 3.72 15.72
C ILE A 120 -8.14 5.03 14.93
N PHE A 121 -8.21 4.94 13.60
CA PHE A 121 -8.45 6.08 12.71
C PHE A 121 -9.92 6.14 12.24
N PRO A 122 -10.39 7.29 11.73
CA PRO A 122 -11.65 7.35 10.98
C PRO A 122 -11.65 6.41 9.78
N ALA A 123 -12.82 5.91 9.37
CA ALA A 123 -12.95 4.96 8.26
C ALA A 123 -12.28 5.42 6.96
N ALA A 124 -12.40 6.70 6.60
CA ALA A 124 -11.75 7.28 5.43
C ALA A 124 -10.20 7.26 5.51
N ASN A 125 -9.62 7.16 6.71
CA ASN A 125 -8.18 7.21 6.93
C ASN A 125 -7.55 5.81 7.00
N GLN A 126 -8.35 4.75 7.13
CA GLN A 126 -7.84 3.37 7.22
C GLN A 126 -7.03 2.96 5.97
N ALA A 127 -7.46 3.38 4.79
CA ALA A 127 -6.71 3.14 3.55
C ALA A 127 -5.39 3.93 3.50
N ILE A 128 -5.34 5.11 4.15
CA ILE A 128 -4.10 5.89 4.30
C ILE A 128 -3.10 5.12 5.14
N VAL A 129 -3.55 4.56 6.27
CA VAL A 129 -2.71 3.74 7.15
C VAL A 129 -2.13 2.55 6.39
N ARG A 130 -2.95 1.83 5.62
CA ARG A 130 -2.47 0.69 4.81
C ARG A 130 -1.46 1.12 3.74
N ALA A 131 -1.67 2.26 3.09
CA ALA A 131 -0.73 2.81 2.12
C ALA A 131 0.58 3.28 2.78
N ALA A 132 0.51 3.91 3.95
CA ALA A 132 1.68 4.36 4.72
C ALA A 132 2.54 3.19 5.23
N ARG A 133 1.96 2.01 5.39
CA ARG A 133 2.66 0.78 5.81
C ARG A 133 3.46 0.10 4.70
N LEU A 134 3.20 0.44 3.44
CA LEU A 134 3.82 -0.25 2.31
C LEU A 134 5.35 -0.05 2.31
N PRO A 135 6.12 -1.08 1.90
CA PRO A 135 7.56 -0.97 1.79
C PRO A 135 7.94 -0.32 0.46
N ARG A 136 9.19 0.12 0.31
CA ARG A 136 9.71 0.51 -1.00
C ARG A 136 10.09 -0.66 -1.90
N ASN A 137 10.24 -1.85 -1.34
CA ASN A 137 10.73 -3.04 -2.02
C ASN A 137 9.82 -4.24 -1.71
N ILE A 138 9.41 -4.97 -2.73
CA ILE A 138 8.69 -6.24 -2.58
C ILE A 138 9.46 -7.33 -3.31
N ALA A 139 10.01 -8.29 -2.56
CA ALA A 139 10.63 -9.47 -3.14
C ALA A 139 9.56 -10.51 -3.44
N ILE A 140 9.50 -10.98 -4.69
CA ILE A 140 8.57 -12.00 -5.12
C ILE A 140 9.29 -13.33 -5.05
N ILE A 141 8.95 -14.09 -4.01
CA ILE A 141 9.52 -15.39 -3.72
C ILE A 141 8.73 -16.42 -4.51
N ASN A 142 9.30 -16.86 -5.62
CA ASN A 142 8.78 -17.93 -6.43
C ASN A 142 9.77 -19.10 -6.45
N ASN A 143 9.26 -20.33 -6.42
CA ASN A 143 10.07 -21.51 -6.61
C ASN A 143 9.65 -22.29 -7.85
N SER A 144 9.85 -21.70 -9.01
CA SER A 144 9.35 -22.21 -10.30
C SER A 144 9.92 -23.58 -10.71
N HIS A 145 10.76 -24.21 -9.90
CA HIS A 145 11.49 -25.43 -10.27
C HIS A 145 11.26 -26.62 -9.33
N ASP A 146 10.55 -26.44 -8.20
CA ASP A 146 10.35 -27.53 -7.25
C ASP A 146 9.13 -27.28 -6.34
N ALA A 147 8.07 -28.07 -6.53
CA ALA A 147 6.86 -27.99 -5.71
C ALA A 147 7.06 -28.56 -4.29
N GLU A 148 8.12 -29.34 -4.06
CA GLU A 148 8.39 -30.04 -2.80
C GLU A 148 9.23 -29.22 -1.82
N GLN A 149 10.03 -28.27 -2.31
CA GLN A 149 10.82 -27.38 -1.43
C GLN A 149 9.90 -26.57 -0.51
N ASP A 150 10.34 -26.30 0.71
CA ASP A 150 9.65 -25.46 1.68
C ASP A 150 9.92 -23.95 1.44
N TRP A 151 9.24 -23.05 2.17
CA TRP A 151 9.48 -21.61 2.02
C TRP A 151 10.88 -21.16 2.49
N PRO A 152 11.41 -21.64 3.63
CA PRO A 152 12.76 -21.32 4.09
C PRO A 152 13.85 -21.61 3.05
N SER A 153 13.82 -22.78 2.40
CA SER A 153 14.81 -23.18 1.39
C SER A 153 14.79 -22.25 0.17
N VAL A 154 13.59 -21.85 -0.27
CA VAL A 154 13.44 -20.95 -1.42
C VAL A 154 13.93 -19.54 -1.07
N ILE A 155 13.58 -19.04 0.13
CA ILE A 155 13.99 -17.72 0.61
C ILE A 155 15.51 -17.66 0.79
N ALA A 156 16.17 -18.77 1.17
CA ALA A 156 17.63 -18.82 1.28
C ALA A 156 18.34 -18.52 -0.06
N GLY A 157 17.67 -18.72 -1.19
CA GLY A 157 18.16 -18.32 -2.52
C GLY A 157 18.01 -16.83 -2.85
N PHE A 158 17.51 -16.00 -1.94
CA PHE A 158 17.37 -14.55 -2.10
C PHE A 158 18.38 -13.82 -1.22
N SER A 159 19.62 -13.68 -1.71
CA SER A 159 20.74 -13.17 -0.92
C SER A 159 20.76 -11.64 -0.78
N ALA A 160 20.02 -10.93 -1.63
CA ALA A 160 20.06 -9.47 -1.75
C ALA A 160 18.77 -8.77 -1.25
N LEU A 161 18.09 -9.34 -0.23
CA LEU A 161 16.86 -8.78 0.34
C LEU A 161 17.09 -7.46 1.12
N PRO A 162 16.50 -6.32 0.69
CA PRO A 162 16.65 -5.04 1.41
C PRO A 162 16.08 -5.07 2.83
N PRO A 163 16.58 -4.32 3.82
CA PRO A 163 16.19 -4.42 5.24
C PRO A 163 14.70 -4.35 5.57
N GLN A 164 13.89 -3.62 4.78
CA GLN A 164 12.45 -3.44 5.00
C GLN A 164 11.56 -4.02 3.88
N CYS A 165 12.11 -4.87 3.00
CA CYS A 165 11.29 -5.46 1.95
C CYS A 165 10.24 -6.44 2.50
N TRP A 166 9.05 -6.40 1.91
CA TRP A 166 8.05 -7.45 2.12
C TRP A 166 8.32 -8.62 1.18
N LEU A 167 7.90 -9.81 1.60
CA LEU A 167 8.04 -11.02 0.79
C LEU A 167 6.66 -11.44 0.26
N ARG A 168 6.50 -11.44 -1.06
CA ARG A 168 5.33 -12.04 -1.70
C ARG A 168 5.59 -13.51 -1.97
N LEU A 169 4.84 -14.38 -1.31
CA LEU A 169 4.89 -15.82 -1.51
C LEU A 169 4.02 -16.17 -2.72
N ARG A 170 4.64 -16.32 -3.89
CA ARG A 170 3.91 -16.54 -5.14
C ARG A 170 3.55 -18.01 -5.31
N ALA A 171 2.29 -18.29 -5.68
CA ALA A 171 1.86 -19.66 -5.98
C ALA A 171 2.74 -20.31 -7.06
N ILE A 172 3.07 -21.58 -6.86
CA ILE A 172 4.04 -22.31 -7.68
C ILE A 172 3.34 -22.87 -8.92
N THR A 173 4.00 -22.82 -10.08
CA THR A 173 3.53 -23.54 -11.27
C THR A 173 3.52 -25.04 -10.96
N GLY A 174 2.34 -25.66 -10.93
CA GLY A 174 2.19 -27.09 -10.66
C GLY A 174 1.75 -27.45 -9.23
N SER A 175 1.75 -26.53 -8.27
CA SER A 175 1.14 -26.77 -6.94
C SER A 175 -0.37 -26.59 -6.98
N THR A 176 -1.12 -27.46 -6.31
CA THR A 176 -2.55 -27.23 -6.08
C THR A 176 -2.76 -26.10 -5.06
N PRO A 177 -3.92 -25.40 -5.07
CA PRO A 177 -4.25 -24.40 -4.04
C PRO A 177 -4.10 -24.93 -2.61
N SER A 178 -4.48 -26.19 -2.37
CA SER A 178 -4.36 -26.83 -1.05
C SER A 178 -2.90 -27.05 -0.63
N GLN A 179 -2.02 -27.46 -1.55
CA GLN A 179 -0.59 -27.61 -1.27
C GLN A 179 0.06 -26.25 -0.93
N TYR A 180 -0.25 -25.22 -1.72
CA TYR A 180 0.21 -23.86 -1.46
C TYR A 180 -0.26 -23.34 -0.09
N LEU A 181 -1.53 -23.55 0.23
CA LEU A 181 -2.12 -23.14 1.50
C LEU A 181 -1.44 -23.84 2.68
N GLN A 182 -1.29 -25.17 2.63
CA GLN A 182 -0.67 -25.94 3.70
C GLN A 182 0.77 -25.48 3.96
N LYS A 183 1.60 -25.40 2.91
CA LYS A 183 2.99 -24.92 3.00
C LYS A 183 3.07 -23.50 3.58
N THR A 184 2.14 -22.64 3.21
CA THR A 184 2.08 -21.26 3.70
C THR A 184 1.67 -21.20 5.18
N LYS A 185 0.70 -22.00 5.61
CA LYS A 185 0.30 -22.13 7.03
C LYS A 185 1.46 -22.62 7.89
N ASP A 186 2.19 -23.62 7.42
CA ASP A 186 3.36 -24.15 8.13
C ASP A 186 4.42 -23.05 8.31
N PHE A 187 4.76 -22.33 7.23
CA PHE A 187 5.72 -21.24 7.29
C PHE A 187 5.28 -20.06 8.16
N LEU A 188 3.99 -19.72 8.18
CA LEU A 188 3.46 -18.66 9.03
C LEU A 188 3.71 -18.91 10.52
N ILE A 189 3.69 -20.17 10.94
CA ILE A 189 3.81 -20.59 12.35
C ILE A 189 5.24 -20.97 12.71
N SER A 190 5.96 -21.67 11.84
CA SER A 190 7.26 -22.29 12.18
C SER A 190 8.48 -21.43 11.85
N SER A 191 8.33 -20.36 11.07
CA SER A 191 9.47 -19.54 10.65
C SER A 191 9.92 -18.54 11.72
N THR A 192 11.19 -18.17 11.67
CA THR A 192 11.80 -17.09 12.47
C THR A 192 11.80 -15.75 11.70
N ARG A 193 10.86 -15.58 10.77
CA ARG A 193 10.84 -14.44 9.85
C ARG A 193 10.62 -13.12 10.60
N ASN A 194 11.27 -12.07 10.12
CA ASN A 194 11.15 -10.70 10.63
C ASN A 194 10.53 -9.74 9.59
N ARG A 195 9.92 -10.28 8.52
CA ARG A 195 9.33 -9.51 7.43
C ARG A 195 7.83 -9.79 7.29
N PRO A 196 7.02 -8.77 6.98
CA PRO A 196 5.66 -8.97 6.54
C PRO A 196 5.59 -9.75 5.22
N LEU A 197 4.51 -10.50 5.05
CA LEU A 197 4.27 -11.30 3.86
C LEU A 197 3.12 -10.74 3.03
N LEU A 198 3.13 -11.08 1.74
CA LEU A 198 1.98 -11.03 0.85
C LEU A 198 1.69 -12.44 0.37
N ILE A 199 0.47 -12.92 0.60
CA ILE A 199 0.05 -14.28 0.24
C ILE A 199 -0.83 -14.17 -1.01
N ASP A 200 -0.53 -14.96 -2.04
CA ASP A 200 -1.34 -15.03 -3.26
C ASP A 200 -2.71 -15.60 -2.94
N LEU A 201 -3.74 -14.92 -3.45
CA LEU A 201 -5.11 -15.41 -3.41
C LEU A 201 -5.36 -16.39 -4.56
N ASP A 202 -6.33 -17.27 -4.34
CA ASP A 202 -6.94 -18.09 -5.37
C ASP A 202 -8.34 -17.54 -5.71
N VAL A 203 -8.89 -17.94 -6.87
CA VAL A 203 -10.18 -17.40 -7.37
C VAL A 203 -11.38 -17.75 -6.49
N SER A 204 -11.30 -18.81 -5.67
CA SER A 204 -12.38 -19.19 -4.76
C SER A 204 -12.37 -18.36 -3.47
N LEU A 205 -11.24 -17.70 -3.16
CA LEU A 205 -11.01 -16.93 -1.94
C LEU A 205 -11.19 -17.73 -0.63
N GLN A 206 -11.30 -19.07 -0.71
CA GLN A 206 -11.54 -19.93 0.44
C GLN A 206 -10.37 -19.94 1.43
N SER A 207 -9.15 -19.71 0.94
CA SER A 207 -7.93 -19.66 1.74
C SER A 207 -7.93 -18.52 2.77
N ILE A 208 -8.70 -17.45 2.57
CA ILE A 208 -8.71 -16.28 3.47
C ILE A 208 -9.13 -16.68 4.88
N ALA A 209 -10.24 -17.40 5.03
CA ALA A 209 -10.79 -17.72 6.35
C ALA A 209 -9.82 -18.59 7.17
N GLU A 210 -9.19 -19.57 6.53
CA GLU A 210 -8.21 -20.44 7.17
C GLU A 210 -6.93 -19.70 7.58
N LEU A 211 -6.44 -18.78 6.75
CA LEU A 211 -5.26 -17.99 7.06
C LEU A 211 -5.56 -17.00 8.18
N GLU A 212 -6.66 -16.25 8.08
CA GLU A 212 -7.03 -15.25 9.10
C GLU A 212 -7.27 -15.90 10.48
N ALA A 213 -7.75 -17.14 10.55
CA ALA A 213 -7.86 -17.90 11.80
C ALA A 213 -6.50 -18.12 12.50
N LEU A 214 -5.37 -17.99 11.79
CA LEU A 214 -4.02 -18.07 12.35
C LEU A 214 -3.46 -16.71 12.80
N ARG A 215 -4.10 -15.58 12.46
CA ARG A 215 -3.50 -14.25 12.62
C ARG A 215 -3.17 -13.92 14.07
N GLU A 216 -4.12 -14.14 14.97
CA GLU A 216 -3.92 -13.91 16.40
C GLU A 216 -2.76 -14.76 16.95
N LYS A 217 -2.72 -16.05 16.58
CA LYS A 217 -1.64 -16.96 16.97
C LYS A 217 -0.27 -16.46 16.47
N VAL A 218 -0.16 -16.08 15.20
CA VAL A 218 1.10 -15.63 14.60
C VAL A 218 1.57 -14.32 15.21
N LEU A 219 0.66 -13.37 15.45
CA LEU A 219 0.98 -12.11 16.13
C LEU A 219 1.40 -12.35 17.59
N GLY A 220 0.76 -13.30 18.29
CA GLY A 220 1.14 -13.72 19.64
C GLY A 220 2.53 -14.34 19.75
N LEU A 221 3.10 -14.84 18.64
CA LEU A 221 4.50 -15.28 18.56
C LEU A 221 5.49 -14.12 18.31
N GLY A 222 5.00 -12.88 18.20
CA GLY A 222 5.82 -11.72 17.85
C GLY A 222 6.25 -11.69 16.37
N LEU A 223 5.68 -12.56 15.54
CA LEU A 223 6.00 -12.60 14.10
C LEU A 223 5.17 -11.53 13.35
N PRO A 224 5.73 -10.87 12.32
CA PRO A 224 4.99 -9.87 11.56
C PRO A 224 3.72 -10.42 10.92
N GLY A 225 2.71 -9.59 10.68
CA GLY A 225 1.50 -10.01 9.96
C GLY A 225 1.74 -10.27 8.46
N TRP A 226 0.65 -10.55 7.75
CA TRP A 226 0.61 -10.63 6.30
C TRP A 226 -0.56 -9.86 5.71
N GLY A 227 -0.43 -9.54 4.43
CA GLY A 227 -1.51 -9.13 3.54
C GLY A 227 -1.74 -10.13 2.42
N TYR A 228 -2.60 -9.77 1.48
CA TYR A 228 -2.99 -10.62 0.36
C TYR A 228 -2.60 -10.02 -0.98
N TYR A 229 -2.57 -10.87 -2.01
CA TYR A 229 -2.25 -10.44 -3.35
C TYR A 229 -3.13 -11.12 -4.39
N ALA A 230 -3.89 -10.31 -5.14
CA ALA A 230 -4.72 -10.76 -6.25
C ALA A 230 -3.95 -10.69 -7.57
N ASN A 231 -3.66 -11.83 -8.19
CA ASN A 231 -3.19 -11.83 -9.57
C ASN A 231 -4.31 -11.37 -10.53
N LYS A 232 -4.00 -11.23 -11.83
CA LYS A 232 -4.96 -10.79 -12.85
C LYS A 232 -6.26 -11.61 -12.86
N GLN A 233 -6.19 -12.93 -12.74
CA GLN A 233 -7.36 -13.81 -12.78
C GLN A 233 -8.23 -13.62 -11.54
N VAL A 234 -7.62 -13.54 -10.36
CA VAL A 234 -8.34 -13.27 -9.10
C VAL A 234 -9.00 -11.91 -9.16
N LEU A 235 -8.26 -10.86 -9.53
CA LEU A 235 -8.80 -9.50 -9.61
C LEU A 235 -10.02 -9.42 -10.54
N ALA A 236 -9.96 -10.10 -11.69
CA ALA A 236 -11.05 -10.16 -12.65
C ALA A 236 -12.26 -10.98 -12.13
N ALA A 237 -12.02 -12.03 -11.35
CA ALA A 237 -13.06 -12.92 -10.83
C ALA A 237 -13.79 -12.36 -9.60
N MET A 238 -13.23 -11.36 -8.90
CA MET A 238 -13.88 -10.74 -7.74
C MET A 238 -15.20 -10.08 -8.15
N SER A 239 -16.30 -10.41 -7.48
CA SER A 239 -17.67 -10.04 -7.87
C SER A 239 -18.09 -8.58 -7.65
N GLU A 240 -17.16 -7.72 -7.18
CA GLU A 240 -17.31 -6.30 -6.81
C GLU A 240 -17.32 -6.06 -5.29
N GLN A 241 -16.43 -5.14 -4.90
CA GLN A 241 -15.99 -4.77 -3.54
C GLN A 241 -15.04 -5.73 -2.81
N ARG A 242 -14.17 -5.10 -2.01
CA ARG A 242 -13.23 -5.73 -1.08
C ARG A 242 -13.99 -6.65 -0.11
N PRO A 243 -13.57 -7.92 0.08
CA PRO A 243 -14.23 -8.80 1.03
C PRO A 243 -14.22 -8.19 2.45
N PRO A 244 -15.32 -8.28 3.23
CA PRO A 244 -15.37 -7.72 4.58
C PRO A 244 -14.26 -8.23 5.51
N LEU A 245 -13.90 -9.51 5.39
CA LEU A 245 -12.78 -10.12 6.12
C LEU A 245 -11.42 -9.45 5.85
N LEU A 246 -11.32 -8.68 4.76
CA LEU A 246 -10.09 -7.99 4.35
C LEU A 246 -10.14 -6.48 4.59
N GLU A 247 -11.19 -5.93 5.23
CA GLU A 247 -11.40 -4.48 5.37
C GLU A 247 -10.17 -3.74 5.91
N ASN A 248 -9.47 -4.33 6.89
CA ASN A 248 -8.28 -3.76 7.51
C ASN A 248 -6.96 -4.45 7.11
N ILE A 249 -7.00 -5.38 6.16
CA ILE A 249 -5.83 -6.17 5.75
C ILE A 249 -5.32 -5.70 4.40
N THR A 250 -4.05 -5.31 4.31
CA THR A 250 -3.44 -4.86 3.05
C THR A 250 -3.63 -5.89 1.92
N ILE A 251 -4.18 -5.45 0.80
CA ILE A 251 -4.35 -6.26 -0.42
C ILE A 251 -3.75 -5.54 -1.64
N GLY A 252 -2.87 -6.23 -2.35
CA GLY A 252 -2.30 -5.76 -3.60
C GLY A 252 -2.86 -6.49 -4.81
N ALA A 253 -2.67 -5.93 -6.00
CA ALA A 253 -3.02 -6.61 -7.24
C ALA A 253 -1.97 -6.53 -8.35
N SER A 254 -2.04 -7.44 -9.31
CA SER A 254 -1.30 -7.33 -10.58
C SER A 254 -2.03 -6.40 -11.54
N CYS A 255 -1.26 -5.57 -12.24
CA CYS A 255 -1.76 -4.66 -13.25
C CYS A 255 -0.82 -4.69 -14.47
N HIS A 256 -1.41 -4.79 -15.66
CA HIS A 256 -0.66 -4.83 -16.92
C HIS A 256 -0.99 -3.65 -17.84
N ASN A 257 -2.01 -2.84 -17.51
CA ASN A 257 -2.45 -1.68 -18.29
C ASN A 257 -3.36 -0.75 -17.46
N GLN A 258 -3.72 0.41 -18.01
CA GLN A 258 -4.59 1.39 -17.35
C GLN A 258 -5.98 0.85 -16.97
N GLN A 259 -6.56 -0.06 -17.76
CA GLN A 259 -7.88 -0.62 -17.48
C GLN A 259 -7.84 -1.53 -16.25
N GLU A 260 -6.79 -2.36 -16.13
CA GLU A 260 -6.58 -3.20 -14.95
C GLU A 260 -6.23 -2.38 -13.70
N TYR A 261 -5.54 -1.25 -13.86
CA TYR A 261 -5.33 -0.30 -12.76
C TYR A 261 -6.66 0.26 -12.25
N GLN A 262 -7.53 0.72 -13.15
CA GLN A 262 -8.84 1.23 -12.78
C GLN A 262 -9.69 0.15 -12.10
N LEU A 263 -9.66 -1.08 -12.61
CA LEU A 263 -10.32 -2.21 -11.98
C LEU A 263 -9.80 -2.43 -10.55
N ALA A 264 -8.49 -2.37 -10.31
CA ALA A 264 -7.90 -2.51 -8.97
C ALA A 264 -8.36 -1.39 -8.02
N VAL A 265 -8.46 -0.15 -8.51
CA VAL A 265 -9.05 0.97 -7.76
C VAL A 265 -10.51 0.68 -7.41
N ASP A 266 -11.32 0.26 -8.38
CA ASP A 266 -12.76 0.00 -8.20
C ASP A 266 -13.02 -1.18 -7.24
N LYS A 267 -12.11 -2.15 -7.19
CA LYS A 267 -12.16 -3.27 -6.22
C LYS A 267 -11.60 -2.91 -4.84
N GLY A 268 -11.09 -1.70 -4.65
CA GLY A 268 -10.57 -1.22 -3.35
C GLY A 268 -9.25 -1.88 -2.95
N MET A 269 -8.37 -2.15 -3.93
CA MET A 269 -7.00 -2.58 -3.66
C MET A 269 -6.20 -1.46 -2.97
N ASP A 270 -5.17 -1.81 -2.21
CA ASP A 270 -4.32 -0.83 -1.51
C ASP A 270 -3.06 -0.47 -2.29
N PHE A 271 -2.61 -1.33 -3.21
CA PHE A 271 -1.53 -1.06 -4.16
C PHE A 271 -1.61 -1.96 -5.39
N VAL A 272 -0.86 -1.61 -6.43
CA VAL A 272 -0.62 -2.52 -7.57
C VAL A 272 0.87 -2.75 -7.80
N ILE A 273 1.18 -3.90 -8.39
CA ILE A 273 2.45 -4.11 -9.08
C ILE A 273 2.16 -4.04 -10.58
N ALA A 274 2.65 -2.98 -11.23
CA ALA A 274 2.53 -2.80 -12.66
C ALA A 274 3.72 -3.46 -13.38
N SER A 275 3.42 -4.42 -14.27
CA SER A 275 4.44 -5.25 -14.91
C SER A 275 3.99 -5.83 -16.26
N PRO A 276 4.92 -6.31 -17.10
CA PRO A 276 6.34 -5.96 -17.08
C PRO A 276 6.56 -4.52 -17.55
N VAL A 277 7.48 -3.79 -16.91
CA VAL A 277 7.87 -2.43 -17.34
C VAL A 277 8.85 -2.50 -18.50
N ALA A 278 9.83 -3.39 -18.42
CA ALA A 278 10.82 -3.64 -19.47
C ALA A 278 10.90 -5.13 -19.79
N SER A 279 11.55 -5.45 -20.92
CA SER A 279 11.85 -6.82 -21.32
C SER A 279 12.69 -7.54 -20.27
N SER A 280 12.42 -8.83 -20.08
CA SER A 280 13.12 -9.66 -19.09
C SER A 280 13.85 -10.81 -19.76
N THR A 281 14.88 -11.35 -19.11
CA THR A 281 15.62 -12.52 -19.61
C THR A 281 14.74 -13.75 -19.81
N SER A 282 13.65 -13.89 -19.04
CA SER A 282 12.69 -14.99 -19.16
C SER A 282 11.68 -14.83 -20.31
N HIS A 283 11.46 -13.60 -20.78
CA HIS A 283 10.51 -13.26 -21.84
C HIS A 283 11.06 -12.13 -22.72
N PRO A 284 12.14 -12.37 -23.50
CA PRO A 284 12.82 -11.33 -24.26
C PRO A 284 11.94 -10.71 -25.36
N GLU A 285 11.00 -11.49 -25.90
CA GLU A 285 10.05 -11.09 -26.94
C GLU A 285 8.98 -10.09 -26.45
N ASN A 286 8.78 -9.97 -25.14
CA ASN A 286 7.84 -9.03 -24.55
C ASN A 286 8.57 -7.74 -24.15
N PRO A 287 8.40 -6.62 -24.88
CA PRO A 287 9.09 -5.37 -24.55
C PRO A 287 8.62 -4.74 -23.23
N GLY A 288 7.48 -5.20 -22.68
CA GLY A 288 6.82 -4.56 -21.54
C GLY A 288 6.06 -3.28 -21.93
N MET A 289 5.41 -2.66 -20.94
CA MET A 289 4.62 -1.44 -21.16
C MET A 289 5.49 -0.19 -21.37
N GLY A 290 6.75 -0.23 -20.94
CA GLY A 290 7.67 0.90 -20.96
C GLY A 290 7.36 1.96 -19.90
N TRP A 291 8.37 2.79 -19.59
CA TRP A 291 8.27 3.84 -18.56
C TRP A 291 7.19 4.88 -18.84
N ARG A 292 6.91 5.19 -20.11
CA ARG A 292 5.86 6.15 -20.47
C ARG A 292 4.47 5.66 -20.06
N ALA A 293 4.12 4.40 -20.36
CA ALA A 293 2.83 3.84 -20.00
C ALA A 293 2.74 3.59 -18.49
N PHE A 294 3.83 3.11 -17.87
CA PHE A 294 3.91 3.00 -16.41
C PHE A 294 3.67 4.34 -15.72
N ALA A 295 4.32 5.42 -16.17
CA ALA A 295 4.16 6.75 -15.60
C ALA A 295 2.75 7.30 -15.79
N ALA A 296 2.06 6.96 -16.89
CA ALA A 296 0.67 7.35 -17.11
C ALA A 296 -0.27 6.73 -16.05
N ILE A 297 0.02 5.49 -15.61
CA ILE A 297 -0.70 4.83 -14.51
C ILE A 297 -0.32 5.45 -13.16
N ALA A 298 0.97 5.48 -12.83
CA ALA A 298 1.45 5.86 -11.51
C ALA A 298 1.18 7.34 -11.16
N LYS A 299 1.27 8.25 -12.15
CA LYS A 299 1.03 9.69 -11.93
C LYS A 299 -0.44 10.05 -11.68
N THR A 300 -1.39 9.13 -11.91
CA THR A 300 -2.77 9.35 -11.48
C THR A 300 -2.88 9.53 -9.96
N GLY A 301 -1.95 8.94 -9.19
CA GLY A 301 -1.88 9.09 -7.74
C GLY A 301 -3.04 8.46 -6.98
N MET A 302 -3.92 7.70 -7.64
CA MET A 302 -5.10 7.12 -6.99
C MET A 302 -4.72 6.07 -5.95
N MET A 303 -3.62 5.35 -6.21
CA MET A 303 -3.13 4.24 -5.40
C MET A 303 -1.63 4.01 -5.67
N PRO A 304 -0.83 3.59 -4.67
CA PRO A 304 0.59 3.23 -4.83
C PRO A 304 0.83 2.21 -5.96
N CYS A 305 1.82 2.51 -6.80
CA CYS A 305 2.20 1.67 -7.93
C CYS A 305 3.66 1.21 -7.84
N PHE A 306 3.88 -0.09 -7.77
CA PHE A 306 5.21 -0.70 -7.79
C PHE A 306 5.61 -1.03 -9.22
N ALA A 307 6.83 -0.66 -9.62
CA ALA A 307 7.41 -1.06 -10.90
C ALA A 307 8.01 -2.46 -10.81
N MET A 308 7.74 -3.31 -11.81
CA MET A 308 8.32 -4.65 -11.90
C MET A 308 8.53 -5.10 -13.35
N GLY A 309 9.53 -5.95 -13.56
CA GLY A 309 9.77 -6.69 -14.81
C GLY A 309 10.84 -6.03 -15.65
N GLY A 310 11.94 -6.76 -15.89
CA GLY A 310 13.09 -6.27 -16.66
C GLY A 310 13.92 -5.19 -15.96
N LEU A 311 13.78 -5.04 -14.64
CA LEU A 311 14.43 -3.98 -13.87
C LEU A 311 15.71 -4.45 -13.19
N SER A 312 16.72 -3.60 -13.19
CA SER A 312 17.95 -3.70 -12.41
C SER A 312 17.98 -2.66 -11.28
N GLN A 313 19.00 -2.72 -10.40
CA GLN A 313 19.23 -1.67 -9.41
C GLN A 313 19.48 -0.29 -10.05
N GLN A 314 20.01 -0.26 -11.27
CA GLN A 314 20.27 1.00 -11.97
C GLN A 314 18.96 1.70 -12.36
N ASP A 315 17.87 0.96 -12.58
CA ASP A 315 16.58 1.52 -13.00
C ASP A 315 15.80 2.21 -11.87
N TYR A 316 16.30 2.19 -10.64
CA TYR A 316 15.64 2.80 -9.48
C TYR A 316 15.36 4.29 -9.66
N HIS A 317 16.26 5.01 -10.32
CA HIS A 317 16.07 6.43 -10.61
C HIS A 317 14.94 6.66 -11.63
N LEU A 318 14.83 5.82 -12.66
CA LEU A 318 13.76 5.88 -13.66
C LEU A 318 12.40 5.55 -13.04
N ALA A 319 12.35 4.56 -12.13
CA ALA A 319 11.15 4.23 -11.36
C ALA A 319 10.65 5.46 -10.61
N ARG A 320 11.53 6.14 -9.86
CA ARG A 320 11.19 7.35 -9.11
C ARG A 320 10.73 8.50 -10.03
N GLN A 321 11.44 8.76 -11.12
CA GLN A 321 11.06 9.78 -12.11
C GLN A 321 9.70 9.48 -12.77
N SER A 322 9.34 8.21 -12.85
CA SER A 322 8.07 7.72 -13.38
C SER A 322 6.97 7.61 -12.32
N ALA A 323 7.18 8.20 -11.13
CA ALA A 323 6.25 8.19 -10.00
C ALA A 323 5.95 6.80 -9.40
N ALA A 324 6.85 5.83 -9.58
CA ALA A 324 6.75 4.56 -8.88
C ALA A 324 6.81 4.81 -7.37
N TYR A 325 5.87 4.21 -6.63
CA TYR A 325 5.92 4.18 -5.18
C TYR A 325 7.11 3.36 -4.66
N GLY A 326 7.39 2.24 -5.34
CA GLY A 326 8.45 1.30 -5.01
C GLY A 326 8.74 0.34 -6.16
N ILE A 327 9.57 -0.66 -5.90
CA ILE A 327 9.98 -1.67 -6.87
C ILE A 327 9.63 -3.06 -6.34
N ALA A 328 9.18 -3.93 -7.25
CA ALA A 328 9.01 -5.34 -6.97
C ALA A 328 9.83 -6.19 -7.94
N GLY A 329 10.34 -7.32 -7.48
CA GLY A 329 11.29 -8.11 -8.27
C GLY A 329 11.47 -9.53 -7.78
N ILE A 330 11.94 -10.40 -8.68
CA ILE A 330 12.35 -11.78 -8.38
C ILE A 330 13.88 -11.85 -8.44
N SER A 331 14.44 -11.85 -9.66
CA SER A 331 15.87 -11.93 -9.91
C SER A 331 16.67 -10.76 -9.35
N LEU A 332 16.01 -9.61 -9.14
CA LEU A 332 16.61 -8.41 -8.53
C LEU A 332 17.16 -8.67 -7.12
N TYR A 333 16.62 -9.66 -6.42
CA TYR A 333 16.95 -9.94 -5.02
C TYR A 333 17.54 -11.34 -4.80
N ARG A 334 17.87 -12.07 -5.88
CA ARG A 334 18.60 -13.35 -5.80
C ARG A 334 20.05 -13.10 -5.44
#